data_AF-A0AAW5ZZD9-F1
#
_entry.id   AF-A0AAW5ZZD9-F1
#
_cell.length_a   1.000
_cell.length_b   1.000
_cell.length_c   1.000
_cell.angle_alpha   90.00
_cell.angle_beta   90.00
_cell.angle_gamma   90.00
#
_symmetry.space_group_name_H-M   'P 1'
#
loop_
_entity.id
_entity.type
_entity.pdbx_description
1 polymer ?
#
loop_
_entity_poly.entity_id
_entity_poly.type
_entity_poly.pdbx_seq_one_letter_code
_entity_poly.pdbx_strand_id
1 'polypeptide(L)'
;MASENMPTSASGPRDTADPSDTLASMEARLARLRARLDELDADVERQRREKKELDIEIAIRKGTLELLGKEPGADPEKPGQPREDAPRQDRWRNAGRDGQKSVARGGHRVQHVPLQPDAMKRPDKDASLLELVREAFENSKRRYGYKRIHPELKSMGVRVSAKRIMRLMTGNGLVPLFKSAKRHGSYKGEFTKAPKNLVDRDFHAERPNMLWVTDLTEFSIPAGKAYLSP
;
A
#
# COMPACT_ATOMS: atom_id res chain seq x y z
N MET A 1 86.97 -19.58 41.92
CA MET A 1 86.28 -20.22 43.05
C MET A 1 84.80 -20.18 42.76
N ALA A 2 84.19 -21.35 42.73
CA ALA A 2 82.78 -21.57 42.48
C ALA A 2 81.90 -20.94 43.57
N SER A 3 80.74 -20.43 43.21
CA SER A 3 79.48 -21.16 43.41
C SER A 3 78.32 -20.20 43.16
N GLU A 4 77.60 -20.44 42.07
CA GLU A 4 76.17 -20.13 42.02
C GLU A 4 75.48 -20.81 43.21
N ASN A 5 74.46 -20.18 43.78
CA ASN A 5 73.37 -20.90 44.45
C ASN A 5 72.13 -20.00 44.60
N MET A 6 71.07 -20.39 43.91
CA MET A 6 69.67 -20.08 44.22
C MET A 6 69.32 -20.49 45.65
N PRO A 7 68.29 -19.85 46.24
CA PRO A 7 67.05 -20.58 46.53
C PRO A 7 65.82 -19.67 46.22
N THR A 8 64.56 -20.08 46.11
CA THR A 8 63.83 -21.23 46.65
C THR A 8 62.47 -21.27 45.94
N SER A 9 61.97 -22.48 45.66
CA SER A 9 60.60 -22.75 45.24
C SER A 9 59.58 -22.43 46.34
N ALA A 10 58.48 -21.75 46.00
CA ALA A 10 57.25 -21.78 46.79
C ALA A 10 56.09 -22.23 45.88
N SER A 11 55.70 -23.48 46.09
CA SER A 11 54.54 -24.16 45.50
C SER A 11 53.24 -23.58 46.06
N GLY A 12 52.40 -23.01 45.19
CA GLY A 12 50.97 -22.79 45.47
C GLY A 12 50.14 -23.98 44.96
N PRO A 13 49.02 -24.34 45.62
CA PRO A 13 48.28 -25.56 45.31
C PRO A 13 47.68 -25.47 43.90
N ARG A 14 48.02 -26.44 43.06
CA ARG A 14 47.25 -26.71 41.83
C ARG A 14 46.01 -27.49 42.26
N ASP A 15 44.95 -26.77 42.62
CA ASP A 15 43.62 -27.36 42.75
C ASP A 15 43.19 -27.88 41.38
N THR A 16 43.43 -29.17 41.16
CA THR A 16 42.90 -29.91 40.02
C THR A 16 41.45 -30.22 40.36
N ALA A 17 40.55 -29.30 40.02
CA ALA A 17 39.12 -29.61 40.04
C ALA A 17 38.91 -30.87 39.18
N ASP A 18 38.26 -31.88 39.76
CA ASP A 18 37.93 -33.12 39.08
C ASP A 18 37.23 -32.77 37.75
N PRO A 19 37.65 -33.31 36.58
CA PRO A 19 36.96 -33.08 35.32
C PRO A 19 35.43 -33.28 35.43
N SER A 20 34.98 -34.16 36.31
CA SER A 20 33.57 -34.34 36.66
C SER A 20 32.90 -33.07 37.22
N ASP A 21 33.54 -32.37 38.16
CA ASP A 21 33.03 -31.13 38.76
C ASP A 21 33.00 -29.97 37.75
N THR A 22 33.97 -29.94 36.83
CA THR A 22 34.00 -28.94 35.76
C THR A 22 32.86 -29.15 34.75
N LEU A 23 32.54 -30.41 34.43
CA LEU A 23 31.41 -30.77 33.58
C LEU A 23 30.07 -30.43 34.25
N ALA A 24 29.91 -30.76 35.53
CA ALA A 24 28.73 -30.41 36.30
C ALA A 24 28.49 -28.87 36.34
N SER A 25 29.57 -28.09 36.49
CA SER A 25 29.52 -26.62 36.44
C SER A 25 29.10 -26.09 35.05
N MET A 26 29.61 -26.69 33.98
CA MET A 26 29.24 -26.35 32.60
C MET A 26 27.79 -26.72 32.29
N GLU A 27 27.32 -27.89 32.73
CA GLU A 27 25.93 -28.32 32.58
C GLU A 27 24.97 -27.41 33.35
N ALA A 28 25.31 -27.03 34.58
CA ALA A 28 24.55 -26.05 35.35
C ALA A 28 24.54 -24.66 34.68
N ARG A 29 25.61 -24.28 33.97
CA ARG A 29 25.64 -23.04 33.18
C ARG A 29 24.77 -23.13 31.93
N LEU A 30 24.77 -24.27 31.23
CA LEU A 30 23.89 -24.51 30.07
C LEU A 30 22.41 -24.53 30.48
N ALA A 31 22.08 -25.15 31.61
CA ALA A 31 20.73 -25.14 32.16
C ALA A 31 20.25 -23.71 32.46
N ARG A 32 21.10 -22.88 33.08
CA ARG A 32 20.81 -21.46 33.33
C ARG A 32 20.61 -20.67 32.03
N LEU A 33 21.43 -20.91 31.01
CA LEU A 33 21.29 -20.24 29.71
C LEU A 33 20.02 -20.65 28.98
N ARG A 34 19.64 -21.94 29.03
CA ARG A 34 18.38 -22.42 28.45
C ARG A 34 17.17 -21.80 29.14
N ALA A 35 17.15 -21.80 30.48
CA ALA A 35 16.08 -21.14 31.23
C ALA A 35 15.98 -19.64 30.91
N ARG A 36 17.12 -18.95 30.75
CA ARG A 36 17.15 -17.55 30.32
C ARG A 36 16.61 -17.35 28.91
N LEU A 37 16.88 -18.25 27.97
CA LEU A 37 16.32 -18.18 26.62
C LEU A 37 14.80 -18.38 26.63
N ASP A 38 14.30 -19.35 27.40
CA ASP A 38 12.86 -19.59 27.53
C ASP A 38 12.13 -18.38 28.14
N GLU A 39 12.76 -17.71 29.12
CA GLU A 39 12.26 -16.45 29.69
C GLU A 39 12.21 -15.33 28.64
N LEU A 40 13.29 -15.13 27.87
CA LEU A 40 13.31 -14.12 26.80
C LEU A 40 12.25 -14.40 25.72
N ASP A 41 12.04 -15.66 25.35
CA ASP A 41 11.00 -16.04 24.38
C ASP A 41 9.61 -15.75 24.93
N ALA A 42 9.37 -16.02 26.22
CA ALA A 42 8.12 -15.65 26.88
C ALA A 42 7.91 -14.12 26.92
N ASP A 43 8.97 -13.34 27.13
CA ASP A 43 8.93 -11.87 27.13
C ASP A 43 8.57 -11.31 25.76
N VAL A 44 9.16 -11.85 24.69
CA VAL A 44 8.86 -11.47 23.32
C VAL A 44 7.39 -11.74 23.00
N GLU A 45 6.85 -12.88 23.43
CA GLU A 45 5.45 -13.21 23.22
C GLU A 45 4.50 -12.30 24.03
N ARG A 46 4.89 -11.87 25.24
CA ARG A 46 4.14 -10.85 26.00
C ARG A 46 4.10 -9.51 25.27
N GLN A 47 5.25 -9.00 24.82
CA GLN A 47 5.32 -7.75 24.05
C GLN A 47 4.52 -7.81 22.74
N ARG A 48 4.53 -8.96 22.05
CA ARG A 48 3.72 -9.18 20.85
C ARG A 48 2.22 -9.12 21.14
N ARG A 49 1.76 -9.56 22.32
CA ARG A 49 0.34 -9.47 22.73
C ARG A 49 -0.04 -8.03 23.04
N GLU A 50 0.76 -7.34 23.84
CA GLU A 50 0.54 -5.91 24.18
C GLU A 50 0.50 -5.05 22.92
N LYS A 51 1.41 -5.27 21.97
CA LYS A 51 1.40 -4.55 20.70
C LYS A 51 0.12 -4.76 19.91
N LYS A 52 -0.40 -6.00 19.84
CA LYS A 52 -1.66 -6.29 19.15
C LYS A 52 -2.84 -5.59 19.82
N GLU A 53 -2.86 -5.54 21.14
CA GLU A 53 -3.90 -4.85 21.90
C GLU A 53 -3.90 -3.35 21.62
N LEU A 54 -2.73 -2.71 21.66
CA LEU A 54 -2.56 -1.30 21.31
C LEU A 54 -2.94 -1.01 19.85
N ASP A 55 -2.58 -1.89 18.91
CA ASP A 55 -2.96 -1.76 17.51
C ASP A 55 -4.49 -1.78 17.32
N ILE A 56 -5.19 -2.64 18.07
CA ILE A 56 -6.66 -2.69 18.08
C ILE A 56 -7.25 -1.39 18.66
N GLU A 57 -6.71 -0.90 19.77
CA GLU A 57 -7.17 0.34 20.39
C GLU A 57 -6.98 1.54 19.45
N ILE A 58 -5.81 1.66 18.81
CA ILE A 58 -5.55 2.69 17.81
C ILE A 58 -6.53 2.59 16.64
N ALA A 59 -6.83 1.37 16.18
CA ALA A 59 -7.81 1.16 15.11
C ALA A 59 -9.22 1.60 15.52
N ILE A 60 -9.64 1.29 16.75
CA ILE A 60 -10.93 1.74 17.31
C ILE A 60 -10.95 3.27 17.39
N ARG A 61 -9.93 3.89 17.99
CA ARG A 61 -9.84 5.36 18.13
C ARG A 61 -9.84 6.09 16.77
N LYS A 62 -9.14 5.54 15.77
CA LYS A 62 -9.16 6.06 14.39
C LYS A 62 -10.53 5.90 13.75
N GLY A 63 -11.17 4.73 13.90
CA GLY A 63 -12.52 4.50 13.42
C GLY A 63 -13.54 5.44 14.07
N THR A 64 -13.42 5.69 15.38
CA THR A 64 -14.28 6.68 16.08
C THR A 64 -14.02 8.09 15.60
N LEU A 65 -12.77 8.46 15.31
CA LEU A 65 -12.42 9.76 14.73
C LEU A 65 -12.97 9.93 13.31
N GLU A 66 -12.96 8.88 12.48
CA GLU A 66 -13.57 8.92 11.15
C GLU A 66 -15.09 9.04 11.20
N LEU A 67 -15.71 8.43 12.21
CA LEU A 67 -17.16 8.55 12.46
C LEU A 67 -17.52 9.93 13.02
N LEU A 68 -16.70 10.51 13.89
CA LEU A 68 -16.86 11.87 14.41
C LEU A 68 -16.50 12.95 13.38
N GLY A 69 -15.54 12.67 12.50
CA GLY A 69 -15.03 13.58 11.46
C GLY A 69 -15.92 13.71 10.22
N LYS A 70 -17.16 13.20 10.28
CA LYS A 70 -18.22 13.43 9.28
C LYS A 70 -19.22 14.51 9.66
N GLU A 71 -18.83 15.45 10.52
CA GLU A 71 -19.45 16.79 10.52
C GLU A 71 -18.55 17.77 9.77
N PRO A 72 -18.95 18.26 8.57
CA PRO A 72 -18.27 19.38 7.96
C PRO A 72 -18.85 20.69 8.50
N GLY A 73 -18.07 21.35 9.36
CA GLY A 73 -17.85 22.80 9.32
C GLY A 73 -18.93 23.73 9.89
N ALA A 74 -18.60 24.36 11.02
CA ALA A 74 -18.77 25.80 11.21
C ALA A 74 -17.92 26.27 12.41
N ASP A 75 -16.75 26.84 12.13
CA ASP A 75 -16.16 27.84 13.05
C ASP A 75 -16.74 29.20 12.61
N PRO A 76 -17.45 29.95 13.48
CA PRO A 76 -18.35 31.04 13.05
C PRO A 76 -17.69 32.31 12.48
N GLU A 77 -16.36 32.42 12.41
CA GLU A 77 -15.73 33.74 12.17
C GLU A 77 -15.08 33.99 10.81
N LYS A 78 -14.87 33.02 9.90
CA LYS A 78 -14.24 33.33 8.60
C LYS A 78 -14.71 32.44 7.43
N PRO A 79 -15.49 32.97 6.47
CA PRO A 79 -15.83 32.26 5.25
C PRO A 79 -14.85 32.60 4.12
N GLY A 80 -14.19 31.59 3.56
CA GLY A 80 -13.64 31.66 2.21
C GLY A 80 -12.12 31.59 2.10
N GLN A 81 -11.59 30.36 1.98
CA GLN A 81 -10.51 30.04 1.03
C GLN A 81 -10.44 28.51 0.84
N PRO A 82 -10.38 28.01 -0.41
CA PRO A 82 -10.16 26.59 -0.66
C PRO A 82 -8.67 26.29 -0.85
N ARG A 83 -8.10 25.37 -0.06
CA ARG A 83 -6.85 24.66 -0.37
C ARG A 83 -6.98 23.23 0.14
N GLU A 84 -7.06 22.27 -0.79
CA GLU A 84 -5.91 21.48 -1.26
C GLU A 84 -5.20 20.79 -0.11
N ASP A 85 -5.57 19.52 0.13
CA ASP A 85 -4.65 18.40 0.40
C ASP A 85 -5.47 17.16 0.78
N ALA A 86 -5.88 16.42 -0.25
CA ALA A 86 -6.40 15.07 -0.08
C ALA A 86 -5.27 14.06 -0.32
N PRO A 87 -4.76 13.37 0.71
CA PRO A 87 -4.05 12.13 0.46
C PRO A 87 -5.06 11.06 0.06
N ARG A 88 -4.99 10.75 -1.24
CA ARG A 88 -5.27 9.47 -1.90
C ARG A 88 -5.65 8.33 -0.95
N GLN A 89 -6.88 7.88 -1.13
CA GLN A 89 -7.46 6.70 -0.52
C GLN A 89 -6.81 5.43 -1.09
N ASP A 90 -5.71 4.97 -0.49
CA ASP A 90 -5.07 3.69 -0.79
C ASP A 90 -4.73 2.94 0.50
N ARG A 91 -5.73 2.51 1.28
CA ARG A 91 -5.53 1.43 2.25
C ARG A 91 -6.82 0.76 2.72
N TRP A 92 -7.48 0.03 1.83
CA TRP A 92 -8.39 -1.04 2.24
C TRP A 92 -7.97 -2.34 1.58
N ARG A 93 -6.92 -2.94 2.14
CA ARG A 93 -6.66 -4.36 2.01
C ARG A 93 -6.33 -4.87 3.40
N ASN A 94 -7.28 -5.62 3.96
CA ASN A 94 -7.15 -6.44 5.16
C ASN A 94 -7.27 -5.70 6.50
N ALA A 95 -8.50 -5.46 6.94
CA ALA A 95 -8.83 -5.46 8.36
C ALA A 95 -10.09 -6.30 8.55
N GLY A 96 -10.08 -7.11 9.61
CA GLY A 96 -10.94 -8.25 9.82
C GLY A 96 -12.43 -7.94 9.75
N ARG A 97 -13.13 -8.86 9.07
CA ARG A 97 -14.38 -9.41 9.56
C ARG A 97 -14.24 -9.61 11.07
N ASP A 98 -14.94 -8.83 11.88
CA ASP A 98 -15.56 -9.22 13.15
C ASP A 98 -16.14 -7.97 13.81
N GLY A 99 -17.47 -7.90 13.82
CA GLY A 99 -18.22 -6.77 14.32
C GLY A 99 -19.70 -7.10 14.31
N GLN A 100 -20.17 -7.61 15.45
CA GLN A 100 -21.57 -7.87 15.72
C GLN A 100 -22.40 -6.61 15.48
N LYS A 101 -23.53 -6.80 14.79
CA LYS A 101 -24.46 -5.74 14.41
C LYS A 101 -25.33 -5.34 15.60
N SER A 102 -25.30 -4.07 15.99
CA SER A 102 -26.47 -3.40 16.55
C SER A 102 -27.37 -2.97 15.40
N VAL A 103 -28.59 -3.53 15.33
CA VAL A 103 -29.57 -3.21 14.28
C VAL A 103 -30.70 -2.39 14.90
N ALA A 104 -30.75 -1.11 14.51
CA ALA A 104 -31.96 -0.30 14.59
C ALA A 104 -32.98 -0.80 13.55
N ARG A 105 -34.25 -0.89 13.98
CA ARG A 105 -35.36 -1.48 13.25
C ARG A 105 -35.71 -0.67 12.00
N GLY A 106 -35.66 -1.32 10.84
CA GLY A 106 -36.23 -0.84 9.57
C GLY A 106 -36.53 -2.05 8.69
N GLY A 107 -37.81 -2.39 8.56
CA GLY A 107 -38.26 -3.66 8.01
C GLY A 107 -38.14 -3.76 6.48
N HIS A 108 -37.16 -4.55 6.02
CA HIS A 108 -37.28 -5.32 4.79
C HIS A 108 -36.96 -6.77 5.12
N ARG A 109 -37.94 -7.66 4.92
CA ARG A 109 -37.76 -9.11 5.17
C ARG A 109 -36.91 -9.70 4.05
N VAL A 110 -35.60 -9.54 4.14
CA VAL A 110 -34.66 -10.35 3.37
C VAL A 110 -34.70 -11.74 3.99
N GLN A 111 -35.22 -12.73 3.25
CA GLN A 111 -35.08 -14.13 3.66
C GLN A 111 -33.59 -14.45 3.66
N HIS A 112 -32.99 -14.50 4.85
CA HIS A 112 -31.60 -14.90 5.01
C HIS A 112 -31.55 -16.41 4.80
N VAL A 113 -31.10 -16.86 3.62
CA VAL A 113 -30.74 -18.26 3.43
C VAL A 113 -29.52 -18.52 4.31
N PRO A 114 -29.58 -19.44 5.30
CA PRO A 114 -28.42 -19.74 6.13
C PRO A 114 -27.33 -20.34 5.23
N LEU A 115 -26.21 -19.63 5.09
CA LEU A 115 -25.02 -20.15 4.43
C LEU A 115 -24.48 -21.29 5.29
N GLN A 116 -24.65 -22.52 4.83
CA GLN A 116 -24.09 -23.70 5.49
C GLN A 116 -22.55 -23.56 5.54
N PRO A 117 -21.89 -23.71 6.71
CA PRO A 117 -20.44 -23.54 6.84
C PRO A 117 -19.63 -24.54 5.98
N ASP A 118 -20.24 -25.65 5.55
CA ASP A 118 -19.63 -26.63 4.66
C ASP A 118 -19.49 -26.14 3.21
N ALA A 119 -20.18 -25.07 2.81
CA ALA A 119 -19.99 -24.44 1.51
C ALA A 119 -18.58 -23.83 1.35
N MET A 120 -17.94 -23.41 2.45
CA MET A 120 -16.57 -22.88 2.45
C MET A 120 -15.48 -23.97 2.35
N LYS A 121 -15.83 -25.23 2.61
CA LYS A 121 -14.90 -26.38 2.49
C LYS A 121 -14.91 -27.04 1.11
N ARG A 122 -15.74 -26.55 0.18
CA ARG A 122 -15.78 -27.09 -1.19
C ARG A 122 -14.51 -26.69 -1.94
N PRO A 123 -13.85 -27.62 -2.67
CA PRO A 123 -12.71 -27.27 -3.48
C PRO A 123 -13.13 -26.22 -4.52
N ASP A 124 -12.27 -25.22 -4.72
CA ASP A 124 -12.55 -24.13 -5.64
C ASP A 124 -12.62 -24.68 -7.06
N LYS A 125 -13.84 -24.69 -7.60
CA LYS A 125 -14.12 -25.16 -8.97
C LYS A 125 -13.44 -24.30 -10.03
N ASP A 126 -13.05 -23.08 -9.65
CA ASP A 126 -12.42 -22.13 -10.53
C ASP A 126 -10.88 -22.19 -10.46
N ALA A 127 -10.28 -23.03 -9.61
CA ALA A 127 -8.83 -23.11 -9.43
C ALA A 127 -8.08 -23.43 -10.74
N SER A 128 -8.53 -24.43 -11.50
CA SER A 128 -7.91 -24.80 -12.78
C SER A 128 -8.03 -23.71 -13.84
N LEU A 129 -9.17 -23.00 -13.85
CA LEU A 129 -9.39 -21.87 -14.74
C LEU A 129 -8.55 -20.65 -14.33
N LEU A 130 -8.35 -20.45 -13.04
CA LEU A 130 -7.55 -19.35 -12.51
C LEU A 130 -6.08 -19.47 -12.93
N GLU A 131 -5.51 -20.68 -12.90
CA GLU A 131 -4.14 -20.92 -13.38
C GLU A 131 -3.99 -20.57 -14.86
N LEU A 132 -4.93 -21.00 -15.71
CA LEU A 132 -4.94 -20.64 -17.13
C LEU A 132 -5.06 -19.12 -17.37
N VAL A 133 -5.92 -18.46 -16.59
CA VAL A 133 -6.09 -16.99 -16.65
C VAL A 133 -4.80 -16.30 -16.20
N ARG A 134 -4.12 -16.82 -15.18
CA ARG A 134 -2.85 -16.28 -14.68
C ARG A 134 -1.74 -16.46 -15.70
N GLU A 135 -1.64 -17.63 -16.32
CA GLU A 135 -0.67 -17.91 -17.38
C GLU A 135 -0.88 -16.97 -18.58
N ALA A 136 -2.11 -16.85 -19.09
CA ALA A 136 -2.43 -15.91 -20.18
C ALA A 136 -2.12 -14.45 -19.79
N PHE A 137 -2.40 -14.07 -18.54
CA PHE A 137 -2.11 -12.74 -18.04
C PHE A 137 -0.60 -12.45 -17.99
N GLU A 138 0.22 -13.39 -17.51
CA GLU A 138 1.68 -13.24 -17.47
C GLU A 138 2.30 -13.31 -18.87
N ASN A 139 1.81 -14.19 -19.75
CA ASN A 139 2.21 -14.24 -21.17
C ASN A 139 1.96 -12.89 -21.87
N SER A 140 0.89 -12.18 -21.48
CA SER A 140 0.61 -10.83 -21.98
C SER A 140 1.50 -9.72 -21.40
N LYS A 141 2.43 -10.06 -20.48
CA LYS A 141 3.21 -9.12 -19.65
C LYS A 141 2.30 -8.21 -18.81
N ARG A 142 1.19 -8.76 -18.29
CA ARG A 142 0.19 -8.04 -17.47
C ARG A 142 -0.49 -6.87 -18.18
N ARG A 143 -0.49 -6.84 -19.52
CA ARG A 143 -1.10 -5.75 -20.30
C ARG A 143 -2.58 -6.01 -20.59
N TYR A 144 -2.99 -7.27 -20.63
CA TYR A 144 -4.33 -7.64 -21.06
C TYR A 144 -5.28 -7.73 -19.88
N GLY A 145 -6.45 -7.09 -20.03
CA GLY A 145 -7.59 -7.31 -19.15
C GLY A 145 -8.48 -8.44 -19.63
N TYR A 146 -9.53 -8.74 -18.87
CA TYR A 146 -10.47 -9.83 -19.16
C TYR A 146 -11.05 -9.77 -20.58
N LYS A 147 -11.23 -8.56 -21.16
CA LYS A 147 -11.73 -8.37 -22.53
C LYS A 147 -10.79 -8.95 -23.60
N ARG A 148 -9.49 -8.96 -23.36
CA ARG A 148 -8.47 -9.51 -24.27
C ARG A 148 -8.11 -10.97 -23.93
N ILE A 149 -8.11 -11.31 -22.63
CA ILE A 149 -7.85 -12.69 -22.19
C ILE A 149 -8.99 -13.64 -22.56
N HIS A 150 -10.24 -13.18 -22.58
CA HIS A 150 -11.38 -14.01 -22.97
C HIS A 150 -11.26 -14.60 -24.39
N PRO A 151 -11.03 -13.80 -25.45
CA PRO A 151 -10.83 -14.36 -26.79
C PRO A 151 -9.55 -15.18 -26.92
N GLU A 152 -8.49 -14.88 -26.15
CA GLU A 152 -7.26 -15.69 -26.10
C GLU A 152 -7.56 -17.09 -25.54
N LEU A 153 -8.23 -17.19 -24.39
CA LEU A 153 -8.69 -18.47 -23.84
C LEU A 153 -9.65 -19.20 -24.77
N LYS A 154 -10.51 -18.45 -25.49
CA LYS A 154 -11.41 -19.03 -26.49
C LYS A 154 -10.63 -19.64 -27.66
N SER A 155 -9.53 -19.02 -28.09
CA SER A 155 -8.65 -19.55 -29.14
C SER A 155 -7.89 -20.81 -28.70
N MET A 156 -7.60 -20.93 -27.40
CA MET A 156 -7.04 -22.14 -26.78
C MET A 156 -8.09 -23.24 -26.53
N GLY A 157 -9.33 -23.06 -26.98
CA GLY A 157 -10.41 -24.05 -26.86
C GLY A 157 -11.19 -24.00 -25.53
N VAL A 158 -10.88 -23.05 -24.63
CA VAL A 158 -11.53 -22.94 -23.32
C VAL A 158 -12.82 -22.12 -23.44
N ARG A 159 -13.98 -22.80 -23.34
CA ARG A 159 -15.30 -22.15 -23.39
C ARG A 159 -15.73 -21.61 -22.03
N VAL A 160 -15.43 -20.34 -21.77
CA VAL A 160 -15.76 -19.67 -20.51
C VAL A 160 -16.38 -18.30 -20.78
N SER A 161 -17.37 -17.88 -19.98
CA SER A 161 -17.95 -16.54 -20.10
C SER A 161 -16.95 -15.44 -19.71
N ALA A 162 -16.95 -14.33 -20.43
CA ALA A 162 -16.11 -13.18 -20.12
C ALA A 162 -16.33 -12.65 -18.68
N LYS A 163 -17.56 -12.77 -18.16
CA LYS A 163 -17.92 -12.34 -16.79
C LYS A 163 -17.30 -13.25 -15.72
N ARG A 164 -17.14 -14.54 -15.98
CA ARG A 164 -16.44 -15.47 -15.07
C ARG A 164 -14.95 -15.15 -14.99
N ILE A 165 -14.30 -14.89 -16.12
CA ILE A 165 -12.89 -14.44 -16.17
C ILE A 165 -12.73 -13.11 -15.44
N MET A 166 -13.62 -12.14 -15.67
CA MET A 166 -13.60 -10.86 -14.95
C MET A 166 -13.66 -11.05 -13.44
N ARG A 167 -14.60 -11.87 -12.94
CA ARG A 167 -14.72 -12.17 -11.50
C ARG A 167 -13.44 -12.78 -10.93
N LEU A 168 -12.83 -13.71 -11.65
CA LEU A 168 -11.58 -14.35 -11.22
C LEU A 168 -10.41 -13.37 -11.18
N MET A 169 -10.27 -12.53 -12.21
CA MET A 169 -9.25 -11.50 -12.25
C MET A 169 -9.42 -10.50 -11.12
N THR A 170 -10.63 -9.99 -10.89
CA THR A 170 -10.91 -9.02 -9.82
C THR A 170 -10.71 -9.65 -8.44
N GLY A 171 -11.19 -10.88 -8.21
CA GLY A 171 -11.05 -11.58 -6.94
C GLY A 171 -9.59 -11.87 -6.56
N ASN A 172 -8.73 -12.10 -7.56
CA ASN A 172 -7.31 -12.41 -7.36
C ASN A 172 -6.37 -11.21 -7.57
N GLY A 173 -6.88 -10.02 -7.84
CA GLY A 173 -6.08 -8.81 -8.03
C GLY A 173 -5.24 -8.79 -9.32
N LEU A 174 -5.67 -9.52 -10.36
CA LEU A 174 -5.05 -9.50 -11.69
C LEU A 174 -5.47 -8.22 -12.43
N VAL A 175 -4.81 -7.10 -12.12
CA VAL A 175 -5.10 -5.79 -12.70
C VAL A 175 -4.13 -5.48 -13.82
N PRO A 176 -4.61 -5.18 -15.04
CA PRO A 176 -3.72 -4.82 -16.15
C PRO A 176 -2.92 -3.54 -15.88
N LEU A 177 -1.66 -3.55 -16.25
CA LEU A 177 -0.79 -2.38 -16.22
C LEU A 177 -1.13 -1.47 -17.41
N PHE A 178 -1.94 -0.44 -17.15
CA PHE A 178 -2.17 0.63 -18.13
C PHE A 178 -1.01 1.62 -18.06
N LYS A 179 -0.18 1.68 -19.11
CA LYS A 179 0.61 2.90 -19.35
C LYS A 179 -0.37 3.96 -19.82
N SER A 180 -0.60 4.99 -19.01
CA SER A 180 -1.32 6.18 -19.48
C SER A 180 -0.65 6.65 -20.76
N ALA A 181 -1.36 6.57 -21.88
CA ALA A 181 -0.90 7.16 -23.12
C ALA A 181 -0.93 8.67 -22.92
N LYS A 182 0.18 9.23 -22.42
CA LYS A 182 0.36 10.67 -22.33
C LYS A 182 0.15 11.20 -23.75
N ARG A 183 -0.87 12.03 -23.96
CA ARG A 183 -1.10 12.68 -25.25
C ARG A 183 0.20 13.36 -25.65
N HIS A 184 0.65 13.11 -26.88
CA HIS A 184 1.85 13.74 -27.41
C HIS A 184 1.65 15.26 -27.43
N GLY A 185 2.51 15.99 -26.72
CA GLY A 185 2.62 17.43 -26.81
C GLY A 185 3.90 17.77 -27.56
N SER A 186 3.78 18.39 -28.74
CA SER A 186 4.94 18.90 -29.50
C SER A 186 5.57 20.11 -28.80
N TYR A 187 4.78 20.84 -28.01
CA TYR A 187 5.24 21.96 -27.21
C TYR A 187 6.06 21.47 -26.02
N LYS A 188 7.38 21.71 -26.07
CA LYS A 188 8.35 21.39 -25.01
C LYS A 188 8.54 22.52 -23.99
N GLY A 189 7.72 23.58 -24.07
CA GLY A 189 7.93 24.85 -23.39
C GLY A 189 8.69 25.86 -24.25
N GLU A 190 8.80 27.09 -23.77
CA GLU A 190 9.62 28.12 -24.40
C GLU A 190 11.10 27.85 -24.13
N PHE A 191 11.97 28.00 -25.14
CA PHE A 191 13.42 27.83 -24.98
C PHE A 191 14.05 28.94 -24.12
N THR A 192 13.35 30.05 -23.95
CA THR A 192 13.79 31.24 -23.20
C THR A 192 12.76 31.57 -22.14
N LYS A 193 13.16 32.26 -21.07
CA LYS A 193 12.23 32.80 -20.09
C LYS A 193 11.24 33.74 -20.80
N ALA A 194 9.94 33.47 -20.67
CA ALA A 194 8.90 34.31 -21.24
C ALA A 194 9.13 35.79 -20.88
N PRO A 195 8.95 36.72 -21.85
CA PRO A 195 9.01 38.15 -21.54
C PRO A 195 7.96 38.48 -20.49
N LYS A 196 8.26 39.47 -19.63
CA LYS A 196 7.32 39.90 -18.58
C LYS A 196 6.02 40.35 -19.25
N ASN A 197 4.89 39.74 -18.87
CA ASN A 197 3.57 40.22 -19.26
C ASN A 197 3.37 41.60 -18.59
N LEU A 198 3.35 42.67 -19.39
CA LEU A 198 3.20 44.03 -18.87
C LEU A 198 1.75 44.36 -18.50
N VAL A 199 0.81 43.60 -19.07
CA VAL A 199 -0.64 43.83 -18.95
C VAL A 199 -1.20 43.06 -17.76
N ASP A 200 -0.68 41.86 -17.48
CA ASP A 200 -1.12 41.01 -16.35
C ASP A 200 -2.64 40.87 -16.22
N ARG A 201 -3.35 40.87 -17.36
CA ARG A 201 -4.82 40.85 -17.50
C ARG A 201 -5.56 42.09 -16.97
N ASP A 202 -4.85 43.20 -16.74
CA ASP A 202 -5.43 44.52 -16.55
C ASP A 202 -5.55 45.26 -17.89
N PHE A 203 -6.78 45.40 -18.38
CA PHE A 203 -7.06 46.08 -19.65
C PHE A 203 -7.48 47.54 -19.46
N HIS A 204 -7.36 48.08 -18.24
CA HIS A 204 -7.71 49.46 -17.97
C HIS A 204 -6.58 50.41 -18.38
N ALA A 205 -6.94 51.52 -19.05
CA ALA A 205 -6.00 52.56 -19.45
C ALA A 205 -6.60 53.95 -19.18
N GLU A 206 -5.79 54.86 -18.62
CA GLU A 206 -6.23 56.22 -18.29
C GLU A 206 -6.44 57.12 -19.53
N ARG A 207 -5.75 56.81 -20.64
CA ARG A 207 -5.81 57.57 -21.89
C ARG A 207 -5.82 56.63 -23.11
N PRO A 208 -6.40 57.05 -24.24
CA PRO A 208 -6.29 56.29 -25.49
C PRO A 208 -4.83 56.10 -25.90
N ASN A 209 -4.54 55.02 -26.63
CA ASN A 209 -3.22 54.65 -27.16
C ASN A 209 -2.13 54.31 -26.10
N MET A 210 -2.48 54.10 -24.83
CA MET A 210 -1.51 53.65 -23.81
C MET A 210 -1.31 52.13 -23.78
N LEU A 211 -2.35 51.36 -24.13
CA LEU A 211 -2.35 49.91 -24.12
C LEU A 211 -2.87 49.39 -25.46
N TRP A 212 -2.04 48.63 -26.17
CA TRP A 212 -2.39 47.98 -27.43
C TRP A 212 -2.32 46.47 -27.20
N VAL A 213 -3.47 45.80 -27.27
CA VAL A 213 -3.58 44.35 -27.12
C VAL A 213 -4.22 43.80 -28.38
N THR A 214 -3.59 42.78 -28.95
CA THR A 214 -4.11 42.03 -30.09
C THR A 214 -4.29 40.57 -29.67
N ASP A 215 -5.46 40.00 -29.95
CA ASP A 215 -5.66 38.56 -29.84
C ASP A 215 -5.19 37.87 -31.12
N LEU A 216 -4.45 36.76 -30.97
CA LEU A 216 -4.10 35.89 -32.09
C LEU A 216 -5.07 34.71 -32.09
N THR A 217 -6.00 34.69 -33.04
CA THR A 217 -6.99 33.62 -33.16
C THR A 217 -6.55 32.59 -34.21
N GLU A 218 -6.42 31.31 -33.80
CA GLU A 218 -6.11 30.18 -34.69
C GLU A 218 -7.41 29.60 -35.28
N PHE A 219 -7.49 29.51 -36.60
CA PHE A 219 -8.56 28.84 -37.34
C PHE A 219 -8.03 27.61 -38.07
N SER A 220 -8.78 26.51 -38.01
CA SER A 220 -8.47 25.31 -38.80
C SER A 220 -9.28 25.31 -40.09
N ILE A 221 -8.58 25.35 -41.23
CA ILE A 221 -9.16 25.22 -42.57
C ILE A 221 -8.65 23.93 -43.23
N PRO A 222 -9.35 23.37 -44.24
CA PRO A 222 -8.88 22.16 -44.94
C PRO A 222 -7.48 22.28 -45.54
N ALA A 223 -7.03 23.51 -45.86
CA ALA A 223 -5.70 23.79 -46.38
C ALA A 223 -4.60 23.92 -45.30
N GLY A 224 -4.95 23.88 -44.01
CA GLY A 224 -4.01 24.01 -42.90
C GLY A 224 -4.51 24.89 -41.75
N LYS A 225 -3.57 25.35 -40.92
CA LYS A 225 -3.86 26.30 -39.83
C LYS A 225 -3.67 27.73 -40.33
N ALA A 226 -4.63 28.60 -40.05
CA ALA A 226 -4.57 30.03 -40.33
C ALA A 226 -4.61 30.83 -39.01
N TYR A 227 -3.92 31.98 -38.98
CA TYR A 227 -3.85 32.85 -37.81
C TYR A 227 -4.34 34.24 -38.20
N LEU A 228 -5.25 34.82 -37.42
CA LEU A 228 -5.76 36.17 -37.61
C LEU A 228 -5.45 37.02 -36.38
N SER A 229 -5.00 38.25 -36.62
CA SER A 229 -4.95 39.33 -35.64
C SER A 229 -5.81 40.46 -36.20
N PRO A 230 -6.85 40.93 -35.49
CA PRO A 230 -7.63 42.09 -35.88
C PRO A 230 -6.84 43.41 -35.72
#